data_AF-A0A954FRB1-F1
#
_entry.id   AF-A0A954FRB1-F1
#
_cell.length_a   1.000
_cell.length_b   1.000
_cell.length_c   1.000
_cell.angle_alpha   90.00
_cell.angle_beta   90.00
_cell.angle_gamma   90.00
#
_symmetry.space_group_name_H-M   'P 1'
#
loop_
_entity.id
_entity.type
_entity.pdbx_description
1 polymer ?
#
loop_
_entity_poly.entity_id
_entity_poly.type
_entity_poly.pdbx_seq_one_letter_code
_entity_poly.pdbx_strand_id
1 'polypeptide(L)'
;MPARNTTDYESVGSVIYPGIKQIVSASYSRSHGITPDVCQIEMAPQTLDPKDPDYTPIEPDGYLIFRFDTKKTVTDGNGVSSTTNKRVEILMQGCRPDKASVRKSATSENWTIPIFDRRWKWKFGSFSGHWNIKKNGVIEKRKEKTARELADMCLEAMGEKKYETKALDQLEKLKKLPYRKKVRPEVHWDRIPPAQALNELVIALGYRVCLGWDEIVRIEKYGEGALLPTDDLMSGGFDAQLPETPDSITVLGGITMHEALWELEPVGLDLDGDWRPIDHLSYAPFDSGGNAEWQNSIPPNFPLIRSTFDEIKFNKKPSDKVYKQRKEQYALAVQTIFRCYRLKYPVGTKENESLSKKYDDLGYQTGL
;
A
#
# COMPACT_ATOMS: atom_id res chain seq x y z
N MET A 1 43.62 -50.98 28.06
CA MET A 1 42.42 -50.22 27.64
C MET A 1 42.46 -50.10 26.12
N PRO A 2 41.42 -50.48 25.36
CA PRO A 2 41.42 -50.28 23.91
C PRO A 2 41.44 -48.77 23.62
N ALA A 3 42.26 -48.34 22.66
CA ALA A 3 42.37 -46.95 22.27
C ALA A 3 41.00 -46.45 21.77
N ARG A 4 40.59 -45.25 22.22
CA ARG A 4 39.36 -44.60 21.75
C ARG A 4 39.52 -44.27 20.28
N ASN A 5 38.52 -44.60 19.47
CA ASN A 5 38.43 -44.10 18.11
C ASN A 5 38.39 -42.56 18.14
N THR A 6 39.24 -41.92 17.36
CA THR A 6 39.24 -40.45 17.16
C THR A 6 38.71 -40.13 15.76
N THR A 7 38.01 -39.02 15.65
CA THR A 7 37.49 -38.53 14.37
C THR A 7 37.88 -37.07 14.24
N ASP A 8 38.77 -36.79 13.29
CA ASP A 8 39.26 -35.44 13.03
C ASP A 8 38.65 -34.91 11.74
N TYR A 9 38.26 -33.64 11.75
CA TYR A 9 37.72 -32.93 10.60
C TYR A 9 38.65 -31.78 10.22
N GLU A 10 39.17 -31.81 8.99
CA GLU A 10 39.86 -30.67 8.38
C GLU A 10 38.94 -30.10 7.30
N SER A 11 38.64 -28.80 7.35
CA SER A 11 37.81 -28.12 6.35
C SER A 11 38.52 -26.91 5.79
N VAL A 12 38.64 -26.84 4.46
CA VAL A 12 39.17 -25.67 3.75
C VAL A 12 38.05 -25.08 2.89
N GLY A 13 37.70 -23.82 3.17
CA GLY A 13 36.76 -23.04 2.36
C GLY A 13 37.50 -22.16 1.37
N SER A 14 37.02 -22.08 0.13
CA SER A 14 37.48 -21.10 -0.85
C SER A 14 36.31 -20.43 -1.55
N VAL A 15 36.50 -19.18 -1.95
CA VAL A 15 35.53 -18.38 -2.70
C VAL A 15 36.15 -17.98 -4.03
N ILE A 16 35.36 -18.02 -5.09
CA ILE A 16 35.80 -17.66 -6.44
C ILE A 16 34.80 -16.70 -7.05
N TYR A 17 35.31 -15.64 -7.67
CA TYR A 17 34.54 -14.70 -8.48
C TYR A 17 35.35 -14.32 -9.73
N PRO A 18 34.75 -14.33 -10.93
CA PRO A 18 35.44 -13.98 -12.17
C PRO A 18 36.09 -12.59 -12.17
N GLY A 19 37.38 -12.57 -12.46
CA GLY A 19 38.18 -11.34 -12.53
C GLY A 19 38.81 -10.90 -11.21
N ILE A 20 38.60 -11.61 -10.10
CA ILE A 20 39.36 -11.41 -8.86
C ILE A 20 40.45 -12.48 -8.78
N LYS A 21 41.72 -12.07 -8.85
CA LYS A 21 42.86 -13.01 -8.90
C LYS A 21 43.15 -13.70 -7.57
N GLN A 22 43.13 -12.95 -6.46
CA GLN A 22 43.53 -13.46 -5.15
C GLN A 22 42.59 -12.96 -4.06
N ILE A 23 41.76 -13.88 -3.56
CA ILE A 23 40.86 -13.64 -2.42
C ILE A 23 41.57 -14.05 -1.13
N VAL A 24 41.66 -13.11 -0.19
CA VAL A 24 42.26 -13.31 1.13
C VAL A 24 41.21 -13.87 2.10
N SER A 25 40.02 -13.29 2.08
CA SER A 25 38.89 -13.72 2.91
C SER A 25 37.57 -13.31 2.29
N ALA A 26 36.50 -13.98 2.72
CA ALA A 26 35.14 -13.65 2.30
C ALA A 26 34.17 -13.85 3.48
N SER A 27 33.21 -12.94 3.60
CA SER A 27 32.09 -13.03 4.55
C SER A 27 30.79 -12.91 3.79
N TYR A 28 29.87 -13.85 3.99
CA TYR A 28 28.60 -13.88 3.26
C TYR A 28 27.42 -13.77 4.22
N SER A 29 26.60 -12.74 4.01
CA SER A 29 25.43 -12.44 4.84
C SER A 29 24.16 -12.69 4.05
N ARG A 30 23.30 -13.57 4.59
CA ARG A 30 22.00 -13.88 4.01
C ARG A 30 20.86 -13.19 4.74
N SER A 31 19.94 -12.65 3.95
CA SER A 31 18.77 -11.92 4.40
C SER A 31 17.53 -12.44 3.68
N HIS A 32 16.43 -12.52 4.43
CA HIS A 32 15.11 -12.76 3.86
C HIS A 32 14.57 -11.49 3.19
N GLY A 33 13.67 -11.67 2.24
CA GLY A 33 12.99 -10.59 1.53
C GLY A 33 13.66 -10.23 0.21
N ILE A 34 13.43 -8.98 -0.20
CA ILE A 34 13.81 -8.47 -1.52
C ILE A 34 15.19 -7.79 -1.55
N THR A 35 15.80 -7.57 -0.39
CA THR A 35 17.15 -7.02 -0.30
C THR A 35 18.16 -8.08 -0.75
N PRO A 36 19.14 -7.74 -1.61
CA PRO A 36 20.14 -8.69 -2.03
C PRO A 36 21.04 -9.14 -0.88
N ASP A 37 21.44 -10.41 -0.92
CA ASP A 37 22.51 -10.90 -0.05
C ASP A 37 23.84 -10.29 -0.45
N VAL A 38 24.75 -10.21 0.52
CA VAL A 38 26.04 -9.53 0.33
C VAL A 38 27.17 -10.48 0.68
N CYS A 39 28.06 -10.71 -0.29
CA CYS A 39 29.37 -11.31 -0.06
C CYS A 39 30.41 -10.22 0.00
N GLN A 40 30.97 -9.95 1.18
CA GLN A 40 32.12 -9.06 1.32
C GLN A 40 33.39 -9.85 1.04
N ILE A 41 34.05 -9.55 -0.08
CA ILE A 41 35.33 -10.16 -0.45
C ILE A 41 36.45 -9.20 -0.11
N GLU A 42 37.44 -9.69 0.62
CA GLU A 42 38.73 -9.03 0.79
C GLU A 42 39.76 -9.69 -0.16
N MET A 43 40.45 -8.86 -0.94
CA MET A 43 41.38 -9.32 -1.97
C MET A 43 42.72 -8.57 -1.88
N ALA A 44 43.76 -9.21 -2.40
CA ALA A 44 45.02 -8.53 -2.65
C ALA A 44 44.84 -7.49 -3.77
N PRO A 45 45.56 -6.35 -3.74
CA PRO A 45 45.54 -5.37 -4.81
C PRO A 45 45.89 -6.00 -6.15
N GLN A 46 45.14 -5.66 -7.19
CA GLN A 46 45.41 -6.06 -8.56
C GLN A 46 45.34 -4.85 -9.50
N THR A 47 46.02 -4.91 -10.64
CA THR A 47 46.04 -3.80 -11.60
C THR A 47 44.65 -3.57 -12.21
N LEU A 48 44.25 -2.30 -12.30
CA LEU A 48 43.02 -1.86 -12.97
C LEU A 48 43.29 -1.14 -14.30
N ASP A 49 44.56 -1.02 -14.70
CA ASP A 49 44.93 -0.41 -15.98
C ASP A 49 44.75 -1.44 -17.11
N PRO A 50 43.85 -1.21 -18.08
CA PRO A 50 43.64 -2.12 -19.20
C PRO A 50 44.89 -2.37 -20.07
N LYS A 51 45.94 -1.55 -19.94
CA LYS A 51 47.20 -1.70 -20.68
C LYS A 51 48.19 -2.66 -20.02
N ASP A 52 47.98 -2.98 -18.74
CA ASP A 52 48.84 -3.88 -17.99
C ASP A 52 48.61 -5.33 -18.45
N PRO A 53 49.66 -6.13 -18.78
CA PRO A 53 49.50 -7.53 -19.13
C PRO A 53 48.85 -8.37 -18.01
N ASP A 54 48.93 -7.91 -16.75
CA ASP A 54 48.29 -8.53 -15.61
C ASP A 54 46.85 -8.06 -15.36
N TYR A 55 46.29 -7.23 -16.23
CA TYR A 55 44.90 -6.78 -16.11
C TYR A 55 43.92 -7.91 -16.34
N THR A 56 43.02 -8.13 -15.39
CA THR A 56 41.86 -9.00 -15.56
C THR A 56 40.62 -8.19 -15.20
N PRO A 57 39.71 -7.93 -16.16
CA PRO A 57 38.51 -7.17 -15.88
C PRO A 57 37.63 -7.95 -14.90
N ILE A 58 37.15 -7.25 -13.87
CA ILE A 58 36.15 -7.80 -12.95
C ILE A 58 34.81 -7.85 -13.68
N GLU A 59 34.23 -9.04 -13.79
CA GLU A 59 32.95 -9.21 -14.50
C GLU A 59 31.83 -8.49 -13.74
N PRO A 60 31.03 -7.63 -14.40
CA PRO A 60 29.93 -6.91 -13.74
C PRO A 60 28.72 -7.81 -13.45
N ASP A 61 28.53 -8.87 -14.24
CA ASP A 61 27.44 -9.86 -14.11
C ASP A 61 28.08 -11.27 -14.06
N GLY A 62 28.74 -11.56 -12.94
CA GLY A 62 29.48 -12.80 -12.74
C GLY A 62 28.70 -13.86 -11.95
N TYR A 63 29.46 -14.82 -11.43
CA TYR A 63 28.97 -15.86 -10.53
C TYR A 63 29.89 -15.99 -9.33
N LEU A 64 29.35 -16.46 -8.21
CA LEU A 64 30.10 -16.67 -6.99
C LEU A 64 30.07 -18.16 -6.65
N ILE A 65 31.25 -18.76 -6.49
CA ILE A 65 31.38 -20.17 -6.08
C ILE A 65 31.96 -20.22 -4.69
N PHE A 66 31.21 -20.82 -3.76
CA PHE A 66 31.76 -21.28 -2.50
C PHE A 66 32.13 -22.75 -2.63
N ARG A 67 33.40 -23.10 -2.37
CA ARG A 67 33.87 -24.48 -2.34
C ARG A 67 34.30 -24.83 -0.94
N PHE A 68 33.77 -25.93 -0.41
CA PHE A 68 34.13 -26.47 0.89
C PHE A 68 34.69 -27.87 0.69
N ASP A 69 36.00 -28.00 0.91
CA ASP A 69 36.69 -29.27 0.91
C ASP A 69 36.79 -29.76 2.36
N THR A 70 36.10 -30.85 2.66
CA THR A 70 36.10 -31.49 3.97
C THR A 70 36.83 -32.82 3.91
N LYS A 71 37.75 -33.02 4.84
CA LYS A 71 38.50 -34.26 5.03
C LYS A 71 38.17 -34.81 6.40
N LYS A 72 37.53 -35.96 6.42
CA LYS A 72 37.21 -36.70 7.65
C LYS A 72 38.22 -37.83 7.81
N THR A 73 38.98 -37.81 8.89
CA THR A 73 39.92 -38.88 9.24
C THR A 73 39.36 -39.64 10.43
N VAL A 74 39.08 -40.92 10.27
CA VAL A 74 38.62 -41.81 11.34
C VAL A 74 39.75 -42.77 11.66
N THR A 75 40.29 -42.70 12.87
CA THR A 75 41.31 -43.63 13.36
C THR A 75 40.65 -44.65 14.29
N ASP A 76 40.79 -45.94 13.96
CA ASP A 76 40.29 -47.02 14.80
C ASP A 76 41.20 -47.28 16.01
N GLY A 77 40.73 -48.09 16.96
CA GLY A 77 41.50 -48.48 18.15
C GLY A 77 42.77 -49.30 17.86
N ASN A 78 43.01 -49.67 16.59
CA ASN A 78 44.22 -50.36 16.13
C ASN A 78 45.20 -49.41 15.41
N GLY A 79 44.90 -48.11 15.36
CA GLY A 79 45.74 -47.10 14.71
C GLY A 79 45.59 -47.03 13.18
N VAL A 80 44.59 -47.71 12.61
CA VAL A 80 44.28 -47.64 11.18
C VAL A 80 43.40 -46.42 10.93
N SER A 81 43.93 -45.47 10.16
CA SER A 81 43.22 -44.24 9.78
C SER A 81 42.58 -44.40 8.39
N SER A 82 41.26 -44.21 8.33
CA SER A 82 40.50 -44.09 7.08
C SER A 82 40.19 -42.63 6.81
N THR A 83 40.49 -42.16 5.60
CA THR A 83 40.25 -40.76 5.20
C THR A 83 39.14 -40.70 4.16
N THR A 84 38.11 -39.89 4.40
CA THR A 84 37.06 -39.59 3.45
C THR A 84 37.11 -38.12 3.07
N ASN A 85 37.29 -37.84 1.78
CA ASN A 85 37.24 -36.48 1.24
C ASN A 85 35.85 -36.21 0.64
N LYS A 86 35.24 -35.09 0.99
CA LYS A 86 33.98 -34.63 0.43
C LYS A 86 34.10 -33.15 0.04
N ARG A 87 33.86 -32.87 -1.23
CA ARG A 87 33.77 -31.51 -1.78
C ARG A 87 32.31 -31.11 -1.93
N VAL A 88 31.95 -29.94 -1.41
CA VAL A 88 30.64 -29.31 -1.60
C VAL A 88 30.85 -27.97 -2.30
N GLU A 89 30.15 -27.77 -3.41
CA GLU A 89 30.18 -26.50 -4.14
C GLU A 89 28.80 -25.87 -4.16
N ILE A 90 28.75 -24.57 -3.86
CA ILE A 90 27.56 -23.74 -3.94
C ILE A 90 27.82 -22.68 -5.01
N LEU A 91 27.03 -22.73 -6.09
CA LEU A 91 27.12 -21.80 -7.21
C LEU A 91 25.97 -20.81 -7.15
N MET A 92 26.31 -19.53 -7.11
CA MET A 92 25.37 -18.41 -7.20
C MET A 92 25.55 -17.67 -8.51
N GLN A 93 24.46 -17.48 -9.27
CA GLN A 93 24.52 -16.86 -10.59
C GLN A 93 24.00 -15.42 -10.57
N GLY A 94 24.45 -14.60 -11.52
CA GLY A 94 23.96 -13.24 -11.70
C GLY A 94 24.40 -12.28 -10.59
N CYS A 95 25.53 -12.59 -9.94
CA CYS A 95 26.13 -11.77 -8.91
C CYS A 95 26.76 -10.52 -9.52
N ARG A 96 26.75 -9.41 -8.76
CA ARG A 96 27.32 -8.14 -9.22
C ARG A 96 28.17 -7.47 -8.14
N PRO A 97 29.41 -7.08 -8.44
CA PRO A 97 30.21 -6.26 -7.55
C PRO A 97 29.64 -4.85 -7.50
N ASP A 98 29.62 -4.28 -6.31
CA ASP A 98 29.26 -2.89 -6.08
C ASP A 98 30.52 -2.05 -5.82
N LYS A 99 30.44 -1.02 -4.98
CA LYS A 99 31.55 -0.08 -4.80
C LYS A 99 32.68 -0.71 -3.98
N ALA A 100 33.84 -0.87 -4.61
CA ALA A 100 35.07 -1.26 -3.94
C ALA A 100 35.55 -0.18 -2.96
N SER A 101 36.05 -0.59 -1.80
CA SER A 101 36.75 0.26 -0.85
C SER A 101 38.19 -0.20 -0.69
N VAL A 102 39.13 0.74 -0.79
CA VAL A 102 40.57 0.48 -0.61
C VAL A 102 40.99 1.00 0.75
N ARG A 103 41.64 0.16 1.55
CA ARG A 103 42.30 0.57 2.78
C ARG A 103 43.80 0.38 2.64
N LYS A 104 44.54 1.48 2.78
CA LYS A 104 46.00 1.49 2.75
C LYS A 104 46.54 1.86 4.13
N SER A 105 47.39 1.00 4.67
CA SER A 105 48.16 1.21 5.88
C SER A 105 49.65 1.34 5.53
N ALA A 106 50.50 1.63 6.52
CA ALA A 106 51.95 1.71 6.31
C ALA A 106 52.59 0.38 5.87
N THR A 107 51.92 -0.75 6.14
CA THR A 107 52.46 -2.11 5.93
C THR A 107 51.60 -2.98 5.01
N SER A 108 50.35 -2.59 4.73
CA SER A 108 49.44 -3.37 3.89
C SER A 108 48.49 -2.49 3.08
N GLU A 109 48.09 -2.99 1.92
CA GLU A 109 47.02 -2.41 1.12
C GLU A 109 46.01 -3.52 0.85
N ASN A 110 44.77 -3.38 1.34
CA ASN A 110 43.72 -4.39 1.21
C ASN A 110 42.52 -3.78 0.52
N TRP A 111 41.93 -4.52 -0.42
CA TRP A 111 40.77 -4.10 -1.18
C TRP A 111 39.57 -4.92 -0.73
N THR A 112 38.47 -4.24 -0.41
CA THR A 112 37.20 -4.88 -0.04
C THR A 112 36.15 -4.57 -1.09
N ILE A 113 35.52 -5.60 -1.65
CA ILE A 113 34.47 -5.46 -2.65
C ILE A 113 33.22 -6.22 -2.18
N PRO A 114 32.10 -5.52 -1.94
CA PRO A 114 30.82 -6.18 -1.73
C PRO A 114 30.26 -6.70 -3.07
N ILE A 115 29.83 -7.95 -3.08
CA ILE A 115 29.19 -8.61 -4.21
C ILE A 115 27.76 -8.94 -3.83
N PHE A 116 26.80 -8.41 -4.59
CA PHE A 116 25.38 -8.68 -4.41
C PHE A 116 24.95 -9.92 -5.19
N ASP A 117 23.99 -10.67 -4.64
CA ASP A 117 23.30 -11.73 -5.39
C ASP A 117 22.37 -11.16 -6.47
N ARG A 118 21.79 -12.02 -7.31
CA ARG A 118 20.92 -11.61 -8.44
C ARG A 118 19.72 -10.74 -8.07
N ARG A 119 19.32 -10.65 -6.80
CA ARG A 119 18.23 -9.76 -6.36
C ARG A 119 18.59 -8.29 -6.50
N TRP A 120 19.86 -7.95 -6.76
CA TRP A 120 20.22 -6.59 -7.18
C TRP A 120 19.42 -6.14 -8.42
N LYS A 121 18.97 -7.07 -9.28
CA LYS A 121 18.13 -6.82 -10.47
C LYS A 121 16.69 -6.46 -10.10
N TRP A 122 16.20 -6.95 -8.96
CA TRP A 122 14.80 -6.82 -8.53
C TRP A 122 14.37 -5.40 -8.18
N LYS A 123 15.34 -4.51 -7.94
CA LYS A 123 15.08 -3.08 -7.73
C LYS A 123 14.67 -2.35 -9.03
N PHE A 124 14.86 -2.98 -10.18
CA PHE A 124 14.54 -2.41 -11.49
C PHE A 124 13.25 -3.01 -12.06
N GLY A 125 12.67 -2.29 -13.02
CA GLY A 125 11.40 -2.65 -13.64
C GLY A 125 10.22 -1.89 -13.04
N SER A 126 9.09 -1.94 -13.74
CA SER A 126 7.84 -1.34 -13.29
C SER A 126 6.69 -2.29 -13.58
N PHE A 127 5.80 -2.41 -12.59
CA PHE A 127 4.60 -3.22 -12.70
C PHE A 127 3.39 -2.38 -12.31
N SER A 128 2.38 -2.40 -13.17
CA SER A 128 1.15 -1.65 -12.97
C SER A 128 -0.06 -2.56 -13.15
N GLY A 129 -1.06 -2.36 -12.31
CA GLY A 129 -2.38 -2.94 -12.47
C GLY A 129 -3.21 -2.84 -11.20
N HIS A 130 -4.50 -3.16 -11.33
CA HIS A 130 -5.46 -3.10 -10.24
C HIS A 130 -6.32 -4.35 -10.27
N TRP A 131 -6.21 -5.18 -9.22
CA TRP A 131 -6.87 -6.48 -9.12
C TRP A 131 -7.73 -6.57 -7.87
N ASN A 132 -8.69 -7.49 -7.91
CA ASN A 132 -9.61 -7.78 -6.81
C ASN A 132 -10.40 -6.54 -6.31
N ILE A 133 -10.72 -5.60 -7.20
CA ILE A 133 -11.53 -4.41 -6.90
C ILE A 133 -12.89 -4.84 -6.36
N LYS A 134 -13.26 -4.32 -5.19
CA LYS A 134 -14.57 -4.55 -4.59
C LYS A 134 -15.53 -3.43 -4.98
N LYS A 135 -16.53 -3.75 -5.81
CA LYS A 135 -17.67 -2.86 -6.09
C LYS A 135 -18.87 -3.39 -5.31
N ASN A 136 -19.41 -2.59 -4.39
CA ASN A 136 -20.55 -2.97 -3.53
C ASN A 136 -20.32 -4.27 -2.75
N GLY A 137 -19.09 -4.50 -2.25
CA GLY A 137 -18.72 -5.71 -1.50
C GLY A 137 -18.51 -6.98 -2.36
N VAL A 138 -18.71 -6.90 -3.69
CA VAL A 138 -18.49 -8.00 -4.62
C VAL A 138 -17.24 -7.72 -5.46
N ILE A 139 -16.38 -8.73 -5.62
CA ILE A 139 -15.18 -8.61 -6.45
C ILE A 139 -15.58 -8.67 -7.93
N GLU A 140 -15.03 -7.78 -8.73
CA GLU A 140 -15.21 -7.79 -10.18
C GLU A 140 -14.62 -9.07 -10.80
N LYS A 141 -15.46 -9.99 -11.31
CA LYS A 141 -15.05 -11.32 -11.82
C LYS A 141 -13.90 -11.27 -12.83
N ARG A 142 -13.84 -10.24 -13.68
CA ARG A 142 -12.78 -10.08 -14.69
C ARG A 142 -11.40 -9.83 -14.08
N LYS A 143 -11.36 -9.20 -12.90
CA LYS A 143 -10.15 -8.79 -12.19
C LYS A 143 -9.87 -9.66 -10.96
N GLU A 144 -10.61 -10.76 -10.80
CA GLU A 144 -10.45 -11.69 -9.69
C GLU A 144 -9.17 -12.52 -9.89
N LYS A 145 -8.19 -12.36 -8.99
CA LYS A 145 -6.89 -13.05 -9.03
C LYS A 145 -6.49 -13.61 -7.67
N THR A 146 -5.92 -14.81 -7.63
CA THR A 146 -5.47 -15.43 -6.37
C THR A 146 -4.20 -14.74 -5.88
N ALA A 147 -3.87 -14.86 -4.59
CA ALA A 147 -2.59 -14.40 -4.08
C ALA A 147 -1.40 -15.07 -4.81
N ARG A 148 -1.56 -16.34 -5.21
CA ARG A 148 -0.58 -17.07 -6.01
C ARG A 148 -0.43 -16.50 -7.42
N GLU A 149 -1.54 -16.29 -8.14
CA GLU A 149 -1.51 -15.72 -9.48
C GLU A 149 -0.89 -14.32 -9.47
N LEU A 150 -1.20 -13.50 -8.46
CA LEU A 150 -0.58 -12.19 -8.28
C LEU A 150 0.93 -12.32 -8.02
N ALA A 151 1.35 -13.28 -7.18
CA ALA A 151 2.77 -13.53 -6.93
C ALA A 151 3.52 -14.03 -8.18
N ASP A 152 2.93 -14.96 -8.92
CA ASP A 152 3.48 -15.50 -10.17
C ASP A 152 3.63 -14.37 -11.20
N MET A 153 2.63 -13.50 -11.35
CA MET A 153 2.71 -12.32 -12.23
C MET A 153 3.85 -11.36 -11.82
N CYS A 154 4.07 -11.13 -10.53
CA CYS A 154 5.21 -10.32 -10.07
C CYS A 154 6.55 -11.01 -10.35
N LEU A 155 6.66 -12.32 -10.12
CA LEU A 155 7.89 -13.09 -10.36
C LEU A 155 8.26 -13.12 -11.85
N GLU A 156 7.27 -13.31 -12.73
CA GLU A 156 7.44 -13.21 -14.18
C GLU A 156 7.86 -11.80 -14.61
N ALA A 157 7.26 -10.75 -14.03
CA ALA A 157 7.63 -9.36 -14.31
C ALA A 157 9.06 -9.01 -13.83
N MET A 158 9.58 -9.69 -12.79
CA MET A 158 10.99 -9.58 -12.38
C MET A 158 11.96 -10.32 -13.31
N GLY A 159 11.46 -11.19 -14.21
CA GLY A 159 12.28 -12.04 -15.07
C GLY A 159 12.83 -13.28 -14.37
N GLU A 160 12.29 -13.65 -13.20
CA GLU A 160 12.70 -14.85 -12.47
C GLU A 160 12.12 -16.10 -13.15
N LYS A 161 13.00 -17.04 -13.52
CA LYS A 161 12.60 -18.28 -14.23
C LYS A 161 12.38 -19.46 -13.31
N LYS A 162 12.99 -19.44 -12.12
CA LYS A 162 12.97 -20.55 -11.14
C LYS A 162 12.36 -20.05 -9.83
N TYR A 163 11.07 -20.28 -9.67
CA TYR A 163 10.36 -19.89 -8.45
C TYR A 163 9.36 -20.96 -8.01
N GLU A 164 9.06 -20.99 -6.71
CA GLU A 164 8.09 -21.88 -6.10
C GLU A 164 7.11 -21.09 -5.22
N THR A 165 5.84 -21.07 -5.64
CA THR A 165 4.75 -20.36 -4.95
C THR A 165 3.77 -21.29 -4.24
N LYS A 166 4.10 -22.59 -4.11
CA LYS A 166 3.23 -23.62 -3.51
C LYS A 166 2.82 -23.33 -2.06
N ALA A 167 3.63 -22.59 -1.29
CA ALA A 167 3.27 -22.24 0.08
C ALA A 167 1.99 -21.38 0.15
N LEU A 168 1.71 -20.58 -0.88
CA LEU A 168 0.48 -19.80 -0.97
C LEU A 168 -0.76 -20.67 -1.24
N ASP A 169 -0.61 -21.90 -1.76
CA ASP A 169 -1.75 -22.83 -1.92
C ASP A 169 -2.36 -23.22 -0.57
N GLN A 170 -1.57 -23.16 0.52
CA GLN A 170 -2.07 -23.41 1.86
C GLN A 170 -3.17 -22.39 2.26
N LEU A 171 -3.07 -21.14 1.80
CA LEU A 171 -4.11 -20.13 2.01
C LEU A 171 -5.43 -20.51 1.33
N GLU A 172 -5.38 -21.24 0.22
CA GLU A 172 -6.57 -21.72 -0.48
C GLU A 172 -7.13 -23.01 0.14
N LYS A 173 -6.27 -23.86 0.70
CA LYS A 173 -6.63 -25.14 1.32
C LYS A 173 -7.14 -25.00 2.76
N LEU A 174 -6.79 -23.94 3.48
CA LEU A 174 -7.33 -23.60 4.80
C LEU A 174 -8.79 -23.11 4.71
N LYS A 175 -9.67 -23.96 4.14
CA LYS A 175 -11.13 -23.80 4.04
C LYS A 175 -11.87 -23.87 5.39
N LYS A 176 -11.16 -23.98 6.51
CA LYS A 176 -11.77 -24.27 7.83
C LYS A 176 -12.43 -23.06 8.52
N LEU A 177 -12.38 -21.86 7.94
CA LEU A 177 -13.03 -20.67 8.52
C LEU A 177 -14.25 -20.25 7.68
N PRO A 178 -15.49 -20.39 8.19
CA PRO A 178 -16.73 -20.21 7.42
C PRO A 178 -16.98 -18.79 6.88
N TYR A 179 -16.24 -17.78 7.37
CA TYR A 179 -16.35 -16.37 6.98
C TYR A 179 -15.19 -15.86 6.10
N ARG A 180 -14.14 -16.67 5.89
CA ARG A 180 -13.00 -16.31 5.02
C ARG A 180 -13.13 -17.03 3.68
N LYS A 181 -14.08 -16.58 2.84
CA LYS A 181 -14.03 -16.85 1.39
C LYS A 181 -12.62 -16.45 0.91
N LYS A 182 -12.01 -17.29 0.04
CA LYS A 182 -10.69 -17.16 -0.62
C LYS A 182 -10.00 -15.82 -0.34
N VAL A 183 -8.84 -15.83 0.31
CA VAL A 183 -8.07 -14.59 0.55
C VAL A 183 -7.71 -13.95 -0.80
N ARG A 184 -8.43 -12.89 -1.14
CA ARG A 184 -8.31 -12.12 -2.40
C ARG A 184 -8.07 -10.66 -2.01
N PRO A 185 -6.82 -10.30 -1.66
CA PRO A 185 -6.52 -8.92 -1.28
C PRO A 185 -6.76 -8.01 -2.49
N GLU A 186 -7.40 -6.87 -2.24
CA GLU A 186 -7.46 -5.81 -3.25
C GLU A 186 -6.08 -5.17 -3.35
N VAL A 187 -5.59 -5.03 -4.58
CA VAL A 187 -4.23 -4.55 -4.80
C VAL A 187 -4.21 -3.59 -5.97
N HIS A 188 -3.65 -2.40 -5.73
CA HIS A 188 -3.45 -1.34 -6.71
C HIS A 188 -1.96 -1.01 -6.79
N TRP A 189 -1.34 -1.40 -7.91
CA TRP A 189 0.06 -1.11 -8.20
C TRP A 189 0.13 -0.10 -9.35
N ASP A 190 0.80 1.02 -9.12
CA ASP A 190 1.06 2.03 -10.15
C ASP A 190 2.56 2.30 -10.28
N ARG A 191 3.19 1.71 -11.31
CA ARG A 191 4.61 1.84 -11.64
C ARG A 191 5.54 1.49 -10.48
N ILE A 192 5.14 0.51 -9.66
CA ILE A 192 5.91 0.03 -8.52
C ILE A 192 6.89 -1.05 -9.00
N PRO A 193 8.12 -1.14 -8.44
CA PRO A 193 9.00 -2.26 -8.71
C PRO A 193 8.30 -3.60 -8.38
N PRO A 194 8.32 -4.61 -9.28
CA PRO A 194 7.55 -5.83 -9.05
C PRO A 194 7.96 -6.58 -7.78
N ALA A 195 9.22 -6.44 -7.34
CA ALA A 195 9.70 -7.00 -6.07
C ALA A 195 9.04 -6.34 -4.86
N GLN A 196 8.88 -5.02 -4.87
CA GLN A 196 8.21 -4.29 -3.80
C GLN A 196 6.72 -4.67 -3.76
N ALA A 197 6.07 -4.71 -4.92
CA ALA A 197 4.68 -5.17 -5.07
C ALA A 197 4.47 -6.59 -4.49
N LEU A 198 5.38 -7.52 -4.82
CA LEU A 198 5.38 -8.87 -4.28
C LEU A 198 5.57 -8.88 -2.76
N ASN A 199 6.53 -8.11 -2.26
CA ASN A 199 6.85 -8.05 -0.83
C ASN A 199 5.66 -7.51 -0.02
N GLU A 200 5.01 -6.44 -0.48
CA GLU A 200 3.82 -5.87 0.16
C GLU A 200 2.66 -6.87 0.21
N LEU A 201 2.42 -7.58 -0.90
CA LEU A 201 1.39 -8.62 -0.98
C LEU A 201 1.67 -9.77 0.01
N VAL A 202 2.90 -10.26 0.02
CA VAL A 202 3.30 -11.47 0.74
C VAL A 202 3.45 -11.21 2.25
N ILE A 203 3.97 -10.04 2.65
CA ILE A 203 4.05 -9.61 4.06
C ILE A 203 2.65 -9.47 4.66
N ALA A 204 1.71 -8.86 3.96
CA ALA A 204 0.33 -8.71 4.43
C ALA A 204 -0.36 -10.06 4.71
N LEU A 205 0.12 -11.13 4.06
CA LEU A 205 -0.37 -12.50 4.23
C LEU A 205 0.42 -13.32 5.27
N GLY A 206 1.47 -12.75 5.88
CA GLY A 206 2.33 -13.44 6.86
C GLY A 206 3.42 -14.32 6.25
N TYR A 207 3.78 -14.07 4.99
CA TYR A 207 4.82 -14.80 4.27
C TYR A 207 6.03 -13.88 4.00
N ARG A 208 7.15 -14.47 3.55
CA ARG A 208 8.33 -13.75 3.06
C ARG A 208 8.88 -14.40 1.79
N VAL A 209 9.51 -13.58 0.97
CA VAL A 209 10.27 -14.04 -0.21
C VAL A 209 11.67 -14.43 0.23
N CYS A 210 12.15 -15.60 -0.16
CA CYS A 210 13.46 -16.14 0.19
C CYS A 210 14.14 -16.69 -1.06
N LEU A 211 15.38 -16.29 -1.34
CA LEU A 211 16.22 -16.94 -2.35
C LEU A 211 16.95 -18.12 -1.70
N GLY A 212 16.79 -19.33 -2.21
CA GLY A 212 17.49 -20.53 -1.73
C GLY A 212 18.92 -20.65 -2.25
N TRP A 213 19.74 -21.52 -1.61
CA TRP A 213 21.09 -21.88 -2.09
C TRP A 213 21.09 -22.62 -3.43
N ASP A 214 19.93 -23.15 -3.83
CA ASP A 214 19.69 -23.88 -5.06
C ASP A 214 19.18 -22.98 -6.19
N GLU A 215 19.32 -21.66 -6.05
CA GLU A 215 18.95 -20.66 -7.03
C GLU A 215 17.42 -20.61 -7.32
N ILE A 216 16.59 -21.10 -6.39
CA ILE A 216 15.13 -21.07 -6.47
C ILE A 216 14.58 -19.99 -5.53
N VAL A 217 13.71 -19.12 -6.05
CA VAL A 217 12.96 -18.15 -5.24
C VAL A 217 11.74 -18.85 -4.64
N ARG A 218 11.66 -18.87 -3.31
CA ARG A 218 10.53 -19.45 -2.56
C ARG A 218 9.77 -18.38 -1.82
N ILE A 219 8.49 -18.62 -1.64
CA ILE A 219 7.67 -17.87 -0.68
C ILE A 219 7.43 -18.79 0.51
N GLU A 220 7.84 -18.38 1.70
CA GLU A 220 7.76 -19.19 2.92
C GLU A 220 7.03 -18.43 4.04
N LYS A 221 6.37 -19.17 4.93
CA LYS A 221 5.60 -18.58 6.02
C LYS A 221 6.52 -18.14 7.16
N TYR A 222 6.24 -16.99 7.75
CA TYR A 222 7.05 -16.48 8.84
C TYR A 222 6.97 -17.40 10.08
N GLY A 223 8.14 -17.75 10.63
CA GLY A 223 8.24 -18.55 11.86
C GLY A 223 8.02 -20.05 11.68
N GLU A 224 7.84 -20.55 10.45
CA GLU A 224 7.79 -21.98 10.16
C GLU A 224 9.11 -22.44 9.55
N GLY A 225 9.73 -23.48 10.12
CA GLY A 225 11.02 -24.00 9.67
C GLY A 225 11.58 -25.05 10.60
N ALA A 226 12.68 -25.68 10.19
CA ALA A 226 13.44 -26.56 11.08
C ALA A 226 14.11 -25.74 12.18
N LEU A 227 14.20 -26.30 13.38
CA LEU A 227 15.04 -25.74 14.44
C LEU A 227 16.50 -25.71 13.97
N LEU A 228 17.25 -24.71 14.45
CA LEU A 228 18.69 -24.66 14.20
C LEU A 228 19.36 -25.92 14.78
N PRO A 229 20.36 -26.49 14.09
CA PRO A 229 21.14 -27.59 14.63
C PRO A 229 21.79 -27.15 15.95
N THR A 230 21.68 -28.00 16.97
CA THR A 230 22.22 -27.75 18.32
C THR A 230 23.59 -28.38 18.52
N ASP A 231 24.01 -29.27 17.62
CA ASP A 231 25.31 -29.92 17.64
C ASP A 231 26.37 -29.06 16.92
N ASP A 232 27.61 -29.10 17.40
CA ASP A 232 28.79 -28.46 16.76
C ASP A 232 28.75 -26.91 16.72
N LEU A 233 28.22 -26.30 17.80
CA LEU A 233 28.17 -24.84 17.96
C LEU A 233 29.54 -24.27 18.39
N MET A 234 30.23 -23.57 17.50
CA MET A 234 31.51 -22.91 17.81
C MET A 234 31.36 -21.77 18.83
N SER A 235 30.25 -21.03 18.76
CA SER A 235 29.87 -20.00 19.73
C SER A 235 28.38 -19.69 19.60
N GLY A 236 27.72 -19.40 20.73
CA GLY A 236 26.32 -19.00 20.77
C GLY A 236 26.13 -17.81 21.71
N GLY A 237 25.42 -16.80 21.25
CA GLY A 237 24.96 -15.68 22.06
C GLY A 237 23.44 -15.61 22.00
N PHE A 238 22.81 -15.40 23.15
CA PHE A 238 21.39 -15.10 23.24
C PHE A 238 21.25 -13.70 23.80
N ASP A 239 20.73 -12.79 22.98
CA ASP A 239 20.34 -11.47 23.41
C ASP A 239 18.83 -11.35 23.23
N ALA A 240 18.11 -11.13 24.33
CA ALA A 240 16.67 -11.00 24.34
C ALA A 240 16.30 -9.57 24.73
N GLN A 241 16.18 -8.73 23.72
CA GLN A 241 15.50 -7.46 23.87
C GLN A 241 14.00 -7.75 23.97
N LEU A 242 13.50 -7.93 25.19
CA LEU A 242 12.07 -8.09 25.46
C LEU A 242 11.36 -6.81 25.02
N PRO A 243 10.54 -6.84 23.96
CA PRO A 243 9.80 -5.66 23.54
C PRO A 243 8.77 -5.30 24.62
N GLU A 244 8.50 -4.00 24.78
CA GLU A 244 7.37 -3.54 25.59
C GLU A 244 6.08 -4.12 24.99
N THR A 245 5.48 -5.12 25.64
CA THR A 245 4.21 -5.71 25.20
C THR A 245 3.07 -4.80 25.68
N PRO A 246 2.29 -4.19 24.77
CA PRO A 246 1.15 -3.36 25.17
C PRO A 246 0.05 -4.24 25.77
N ASP A 247 -0.62 -3.76 26.82
CA ASP A 247 -1.74 -4.47 27.46
C ASP A 247 -2.95 -4.64 26.52
N SER A 248 -3.10 -3.76 25.53
CA SER A 248 -4.15 -3.84 24.52
C SER A 248 -3.76 -3.16 23.21
N ILE A 249 -4.30 -3.67 22.10
CA ILE A 249 -4.18 -3.08 20.77
C ILE A 249 -5.59 -2.75 20.29
N THR A 250 -5.90 -1.47 20.09
CA THR A 250 -7.17 -1.03 19.51
C THR A 250 -6.96 -0.65 18.05
N VAL A 251 -7.65 -1.35 17.14
CA VAL A 251 -7.64 -1.03 15.70
C VAL A 251 -8.85 -0.15 15.39
N LEU A 252 -8.61 1.12 15.08
CA LEU A 252 -9.63 2.06 14.63
C LEU A 252 -9.68 2.05 13.10
N GLY A 253 -10.78 1.56 12.53
CA GLY A 253 -11.04 1.69 11.10
C GLY A 253 -11.46 3.12 10.74
N GLY A 254 -10.92 3.67 9.64
CA GLY A 254 -11.36 4.96 9.12
C GLY A 254 -12.82 4.95 8.69
N ILE A 255 -13.50 6.08 8.82
CA ILE A 255 -14.91 6.25 8.43
C ILE A 255 -14.98 6.27 6.90
N THR A 256 -15.63 5.28 6.27
CA THR A 256 -15.55 5.10 4.81
C THR A 256 -16.69 5.71 4.00
N MET A 257 -17.87 5.99 4.56
CA MET A 257 -18.97 6.67 3.85
C MET A 257 -19.89 7.43 4.82
N HIS A 258 -20.31 8.64 4.44
CA HIS A 258 -21.41 9.38 5.07
C HIS A 258 -22.55 9.54 4.06
N GLU A 259 -23.76 9.17 4.48
CA GLU A 259 -25.01 9.57 3.84
C GLU A 259 -25.69 10.55 4.81
N ALA A 260 -26.06 11.73 4.32
CA ALA A 260 -26.74 12.75 5.11
C ALA A 260 -27.97 13.23 4.36
N LEU A 261 -29.12 13.22 5.05
CA LEU A 261 -30.35 13.83 4.60
C LEU A 261 -30.41 15.24 5.18
N TRP A 262 -30.58 16.23 4.31
CA TRP A 262 -30.71 17.64 4.68
C TRP A 262 -32.16 18.05 4.51
N GLU A 263 -32.72 18.71 5.53
CA GLU A 263 -34.00 19.38 5.36
C GLU A 263 -33.79 20.64 4.51
N LEU A 264 -34.70 20.88 3.57
CA LEU A 264 -34.65 22.00 2.65
C LEU A 264 -35.78 22.98 2.95
N GLU A 265 -35.46 24.26 3.06
CA GLU A 265 -36.44 25.33 3.23
C GLU A 265 -36.58 26.13 1.94
N PRO A 266 -37.79 26.34 1.43
CA PRO A 266 -37.99 27.18 0.25
C PRO A 266 -37.68 28.65 0.54
N VAL A 267 -36.85 29.27 -0.29
CA VAL A 267 -36.46 30.68 -0.19
C VAL A 267 -36.62 31.39 -1.54
N GLY A 268 -36.81 32.71 -1.50
CA GLY A 268 -36.89 33.55 -2.71
C GLY A 268 -36.03 34.80 -2.58
N LEU A 269 -35.77 35.43 -3.73
CA LEU A 269 -35.11 36.74 -3.78
C LEU A 269 -36.18 37.83 -3.67
N ASP A 270 -36.02 38.75 -2.73
CA ASP A 270 -36.92 39.89 -2.57
C ASP A 270 -36.53 41.06 -3.49
N LEU A 271 -37.39 42.08 -3.59
CA LEU A 271 -37.15 43.29 -4.40
C LEU A 271 -35.88 44.05 -3.99
N ASP A 272 -35.49 43.94 -2.72
CA ASP A 272 -34.29 44.57 -2.17
C ASP A 272 -33.00 43.81 -2.53
N GLY A 273 -33.12 42.62 -3.15
CA GLY A 273 -31.99 41.75 -3.49
C GLY A 273 -31.56 40.81 -2.37
N ASP A 274 -32.28 40.79 -1.24
CA ASP A 274 -32.05 39.87 -0.14
C ASP A 274 -32.78 38.54 -0.31
N TRP A 275 -32.17 37.45 0.13
CA TRP A 275 -32.79 36.13 0.17
C TRP A 275 -33.59 35.96 1.47
N ARG A 276 -34.89 35.67 1.34
CA ARG A 276 -35.79 35.49 2.49
C ARG A 276 -36.58 34.18 2.37
N PRO A 277 -37.02 33.58 3.50
CA PRO A 277 -38.00 32.51 3.48
C PRO A 277 -39.20 32.88 2.63
N ILE A 278 -39.77 31.89 1.95
CA ILE A 278 -40.85 32.14 0.98
C ILE A 278 -42.03 32.92 1.60
N ASP A 279 -42.32 32.69 2.88
CA ASP A 279 -43.41 33.33 3.62
C ASP A 279 -43.12 34.79 4.01
N HIS A 280 -41.85 35.22 3.94
CA HIS A 280 -41.38 36.55 4.35
C HIS A 280 -41.04 37.44 3.14
N LEU A 281 -41.40 37.02 1.93
CA LEU A 281 -41.19 37.82 0.72
C LEU A 281 -42.18 38.97 0.67
N SER A 282 -41.73 40.16 0.28
CA SER A 282 -42.58 41.36 0.16
C SER A 282 -43.73 41.20 -0.86
N TYR A 283 -43.65 40.18 -1.72
CA TYR A 283 -44.65 39.85 -2.74
C TYR A 283 -45.34 38.51 -2.48
N ALA A 284 -45.25 37.98 -1.25
CA ALA A 284 -45.99 36.79 -0.88
C ALA A 284 -47.50 37.02 -1.04
N PRO A 285 -48.25 36.04 -1.57
CA PRO A 285 -49.70 36.10 -1.58
C PRO A 285 -50.21 36.00 -0.15
N PHE A 286 -50.85 37.05 0.36
CA PHE A 286 -51.44 37.04 1.70
C PHE A 286 -52.92 36.64 1.66
N ASP A 287 -53.34 35.81 2.61
CA ASP A 287 -54.75 35.48 2.83
C ASP A 287 -55.52 36.66 3.46
N SER A 288 -56.83 36.51 3.65
CA SER A 288 -57.65 37.52 4.33
C SER A 288 -57.28 37.79 5.79
N GLY A 289 -56.42 36.94 6.38
CA GLY A 289 -55.89 37.04 7.74
C GLY A 289 -54.48 37.62 7.83
N GLY A 290 -53.84 37.98 6.70
CA GLY A 290 -52.48 38.53 6.66
C GLY A 290 -51.36 37.48 6.73
N ASN A 291 -51.66 36.19 6.57
CA ASN A 291 -50.66 35.13 6.52
C ASN A 291 -50.27 34.85 5.06
N ALA A 292 -48.99 34.59 4.81
CA ALA A 292 -48.52 34.18 3.48
C ALA A 292 -49.08 32.79 3.12
N GLU A 293 -49.75 32.68 1.98
CA GLU A 293 -50.40 31.45 1.51
C GLU A 293 -49.95 31.07 0.09
N TRP A 294 -48.84 30.33 0.01
CA TRP A 294 -48.33 29.81 -1.25
C TRP A 294 -49.07 28.58 -1.79
N GLN A 295 -49.97 27.98 -0.99
CA GLN A 295 -50.68 26.73 -1.33
C GLN A 295 -51.52 26.85 -2.60
N ASN A 296 -52.14 28.01 -2.81
CA ASN A 296 -53.00 28.29 -3.96
C ASN A 296 -52.23 28.87 -5.17
N SER A 297 -50.92 29.08 -5.02
CA SER A 297 -50.06 29.64 -6.06
C SER A 297 -49.38 28.53 -6.86
N ILE A 298 -49.99 28.13 -7.97
CA ILE A 298 -49.46 27.08 -8.84
C ILE A 298 -48.28 27.63 -9.66
N PRO A 299 -47.05 27.10 -9.50
CA PRO A 299 -45.93 27.47 -10.35
C PRO A 299 -46.15 27.00 -11.79
N PRO A 300 -45.79 27.77 -12.82
CA PRO A 300 -45.06 29.06 -12.80
C PRO A 300 -45.97 30.30 -12.85
N ASN A 301 -47.29 30.14 -12.70
CA ASN A 301 -48.23 31.19 -13.10
C ASN A 301 -48.56 32.23 -12.02
N PHE A 302 -48.25 31.96 -10.75
CA PHE A 302 -48.39 32.88 -9.58
C PHE A 302 -49.46 33.98 -9.76
N PRO A 303 -50.74 33.61 -9.95
CA PRO A 303 -51.78 34.51 -10.43
C PRO A 303 -52.05 35.66 -9.45
N LEU A 304 -51.89 35.40 -8.15
CA LEU A 304 -52.12 36.35 -7.06
C LEU A 304 -51.09 37.49 -7.02
N ILE A 305 -49.92 37.34 -7.67
CA ILE A 305 -48.91 38.40 -7.78
C ILE A 305 -49.26 39.38 -8.91
N ARG A 306 -49.85 38.90 -10.01
CA ARG A 306 -50.16 39.72 -11.19
C ARG A 306 -51.38 40.63 -10.97
N SER A 307 -52.40 40.12 -10.29
CA SER A 307 -53.67 40.82 -10.12
C SER A 307 -54.28 40.45 -8.78
N THR A 308 -54.70 41.46 -8.01
CA THR A 308 -55.47 41.21 -6.78
C THR A 308 -56.85 40.69 -7.14
N PHE A 309 -57.44 39.90 -6.24
CA PHE A 309 -58.76 39.32 -6.46
C PHE A 309 -59.83 40.39 -6.77
N ASP A 310 -59.77 41.54 -6.11
CA ASP A 310 -60.69 42.65 -6.34
C ASP A 310 -60.53 43.33 -7.71
N GLU A 311 -59.31 43.40 -8.24
CA GLU A 311 -59.08 43.96 -9.58
C GLU A 311 -59.66 43.07 -10.68
N ILE A 312 -59.57 41.75 -10.52
CA ILE A 312 -60.20 40.76 -11.40
C ILE A 312 -61.73 40.85 -11.28
N LYS A 313 -62.25 40.92 -10.04
CA LYS A 313 -63.69 40.93 -9.76
C LYS A 313 -64.40 42.21 -10.21
N PHE A 314 -63.74 43.37 -10.09
CA PHE A 314 -64.32 44.68 -10.39
C PHE A 314 -63.75 45.33 -11.67
N ASN A 315 -62.93 44.61 -12.45
CA ASN A 315 -62.31 45.06 -13.70
C ASN A 315 -61.60 46.42 -13.59
N LYS A 316 -60.95 46.67 -12.44
CA LYS A 316 -60.22 47.91 -12.15
C LYS A 316 -58.79 47.78 -12.68
N LYS A 317 -58.34 48.75 -13.48
CA LYS A 317 -56.95 48.82 -13.95
C LYS A 317 -56.05 49.43 -12.88
N PRO A 318 -54.93 48.79 -12.48
CA PRO A 318 -53.98 49.38 -11.56
C PRO A 318 -53.25 50.56 -12.21
N SER A 319 -52.67 51.43 -11.38
CA SER A 319 -51.77 52.51 -11.82
C SER A 319 -50.52 51.94 -12.49
N ASP A 320 -49.97 52.64 -13.49
CA ASP A 320 -48.77 52.23 -14.25
C ASP A 320 -47.56 51.90 -13.36
N LYS A 321 -47.41 52.60 -12.22
CA LYS A 321 -46.33 52.34 -11.27
C LYS A 321 -46.49 51.00 -10.55
N VAL A 322 -47.72 50.67 -10.13
CA VAL A 322 -48.06 49.41 -9.47
C VAL A 322 -47.93 48.24 -10.46
N TYR A 323 -48.31 48.46 -11.72
CA TYR A 323 -48.16 47.45 -12.77
C TYR A 323 -46.69 47.08 -13.04
N LYS A 324 -45.78 48.06 -13.10
CA LYS A 324 -44.34 47.80 -13.25
C LYS A 324 -43.76 47.01 -12.07
N GLN A 325 -44.09 47.42 -10.84
CA GLN A 325 -43.64 46.74 -9.62
C GLN A 325 -44.11 45.28 -9.57
N ARG A 326 -45.38 45.01 -9.88
CA ARG A 326 -45.90 43.63 -9.93
C ARG A 326 -45.28 42.79 -11.03
N LYS A 327 -44.92 43.40 -12.16
CA LYS A 327 -44.22 42.71 -13.25
C LYS A 327 -42.81 42.26 -12.80
N GLU A 328 -42.12 43.09 -12.03
CA GLU A 328 -40.81 42.78 -11.45
C GLU A 328 -40.92 41.70 -10.36
N GLN A 329 -41.89 41.82 -9.45
CA GLN A 329 -42.20 40.81 -8.43
C GLN A 329 -42.54 39.45 -9.06
N TYR A 330 -43.35 39.45 -10.12
CA TYR A 330 -43.69 38.23 -10.85
C TYR A 330 -42.47 37.59 -11.53
N ALA A 331 -41.58 38.40 -12.11
CA ALA A 331 -40.35 37.90 -12.72
C ALA A 331 -39.44 37.23 -11.68
N LEU A 332 -39.28 37.84 -10.50
CA LEU A 332 -38.50 37.31 -9.38
C LEU A 332 -39.12 36.02 -8.83
N ALA A 333 -40.44 36.00 -8.65
CA ALA A 333 -41.19 34.82 -8.22
C ALA A 333 -40.95 33.62 -9.14
N VAL A 334 -41.07 33.82 -10.46
CA VAL A 334 -40.85 32.76 -11.46
C VAL A 334 -39.41 32.24 -11.45
N GLN A 335 -38.44 33.10 -11.15
CA GLN A 335 -37.03 32.72 -11.14
C GLN A 335 -36.62 31.97 -9.87
N THR A 336 -37.18 32.34 -8.72
CA THR A 336 -36.61 31.92 -7.42
C THR A 336 -37.50 30.99 -6.62
N ILE A 337 -38.83 31.16 -6.69
CA ILE A 337 -39.76 30.38 -5.87
C ILE A 337 -39.84 28.92 -6.33
N PHE A 338 -39.76 28.00 -5.36
CA PHE A 338 -39.66 26.53 -5.54
C PHE A 338 -38.48 26.04 -6.38
N ARG A 339 -37.53 26.93 -6.71
CA ARG A 339 -36.29 26.63 -7.42
C ARG A 339 -35.07 26.79 -6.53
N CYS A 340 -35.17 27.66 -5.53
CA CYS A 340 -34.11 27.95 -4.58
C CYS A 340 -34.51 27.44 -3.19
N TYR A 341 -33.58 26.71 -2.57
CA TYR A 341 -33.75 26.16 -1.24
C TYR A 341 -32.53 26.51 -0.39
N ARG A 342 -32.77 26.87 0.87
CA ARG A 342 -31.73 26.98 1.89
C ARG A 342 -31.60 25.65 2.60
N LEU A 343 -30.37 25.20 2.80
CA LEU A 343 -30.08 24.02 3.62
C LEU A 343 -30.41 24.36 5.09
N LYS A 344 -31.30 23.58 5.70
CA LYS A 344 -31.45 23.54 7.17
C LYS A 344 -30.39 22.62 7.77
N TYR A 345 -30.55 22.30 9.04
CA TYR A 345 -29.73 21.30 9.71
C TYR A 345 -29.99 19.88 9.17
N PRO A 346 -29.01 18.97 9.29
CA PRO A 346 -29.22 17.57 8.93
C PRO A 346 -30.31 16.94 9.80
N VAL A 347 -31.14 16.10 9.17
CA VAL A 347 -32.26 15.40 9.81
C VAL A 347 -31.76 14.66 11.06
N GLY A 348 -32.36 14.93 12.22
CA GLY A 348 -32.04 14.28 13.50
C GLY A 348 -31.14 15.08 14.44
N THR A 349 -30.73 16.29 14.06
CA THR A 349 -30.12 17.26 14.99
C THR A 349 -31.22 18.13 15.63
N LYS A 350 -31.14 18.39 16.94
CA LYS A 350 -32.10 19.27 17.64
C LYS A 350 -31.76 20.72 17.32
N GLU A 351 -32.61 21.35 16.53
CA GLU A 351 -32.50 22.77 16.22
C GLU A 351 -32.72 23.60 17.50
N ASN A 352 -31.94 24.67 17.65
CA ASN A 352 -32.14 25.60 18.76
C ASN A 352 -33.23 26.61 18.36
N GLU A 353 -34.48 26.33 18.75
CA GLU A 353 -35.67 27.13 18.41
C GLU A 353 -35.51 28.64 18.70
N SER A 354 -34.66 29.00 19.67
CA SER A 354 -34.39 30.40 20.02
C SER A 354 -33.70 31.19 18.92
N LEU A 355 -32.84 30.55 18.12
CA LEU A 355 -32.12 31.19 17.02
C LEU A 355 -32.99 31.30 15.77
N SER A 356 -33.85 30.30 15.49
CA SER A 356 -34.83 30.39 14.40
C SER A 356 -35.76 31.58 14.63
N LYS A 357 -36.44 31.62 15.79
CA LYS A 357 -37.37 32.71 16.11
C LYS A 357 -36.72 34.09 16.03
N LYS A 358 -35.47 34.23 16.48
CA LYS A 358 -34.75 35.50 16.40
C LYS A 358 -34.49 35.94 14.95
N TYR A 359 -34.16 35.01 14.06
CA TYR A 359 -34.00 35.28 12.63
C TYR A 359 -35.33 35.55 11.94
N ASP A 360 -36.38 34.80 12.29
CA ASP A 360 -37.72 34.97 11.73
C ASP A 360 -38.32 36.31 12.16
N ASP A 361 -38.19 36.70 13.44
CA ASP A 361 -38.60 37.98 13.98
C ASP A 361 -37.81 39.15 13.35
N LEU A 362 -36.51 38.99 13.13
CA LEU A 362 -35.67 39.98 12.42
C LEU A 362 -36.11 40.16 10.96
N GLY A 363 -36.43 39.06 10.28
CA GLY A 363 -36.94 39.09 8.90
C GLY A 363 -38.32 39.74 8.82
N TYR A 364 -39.20 39.48 9.80
CA TYR A 364 -40.54 40.07 9.87
C TYR A 364 -40.48 41.58 10.17
N GLN A 365 -39.63 42.01 11.10
CA GLN A 365 -39.46 43.43 11.46
C GLN A 365 -38.82 44.28 10.36
N THR A 366 -38.16 43.66 9.38
CA THR A 366 -37.53 44.37 8.26
C THR A 366 -38.39 44.37 6.98
N GLY A 367 -39.51 43.64 6.98
CA GLY A 367 -40.46 43.55 5.85
C GLY A 367 -41.78 44.33 6.02
N LEU A 368 -42.00 44.98 7.17
CA LEU A 368 -43.06 45.98 7.41
C LEU A 368 -42.43 47.38 7.46
#